data_AF-A0A8G1RHQ8-F1
#
_entry.id   AF-A0A8G1RHQ8-F1
#
_cell.length_a   1.000
_cell.length_b   1.000
_cell.length_c   1.000
_cell.angle_alpha   90.00
_cell.angle_beta   90.00
_cell.angle_gamma   90.00
#
_symmetry.space_group_name_H-M   'P 1'
#
loop_
_entity.id
_entity.type
_entity.pdbx_description
1 polymer ?
#
loop_
_entity_poly.entity_id
_entity_poly.type
_entity_poly.pdbx_seq_one_letter_code
_entity_poly.pdbx_strand_id
1 'polypeptide(L)'
;MGIAHIRILVEPNKDPAVKSPDYVICQVLEVLLNKANHPVLVHCNKGKHRTGCVVACFRKIQGWRIEDVLAEYQTYSFPKSRPLDQKFIMAFDASQLSSLVQISGVKMWQSASLPKALSEENAKDQASSSSRLLPSLGKIYVT
;
A
#
# COMPACT_ATOMS: atom_id res chain seq x y z
N MET A 1 -7.07 25.59 -13.85
CA MET A 1 -6.49 24.63 -12.90
C MET A 1 -7.12 23.28 -13.17
N GLY A 2 -6.33 22.22 -13.34
CA GLY A 2 -6.80 20.87 -13.65
C GLY A 2 -6.05 19.83 -12.82
N ILE A 3 -6.30 18.55 -13.07
CA ILE A 3 -5.59 17.46 -12.38
C ILE A 3 -4.12 17.47 -12.83
N ALA A 4 -3.19 17.55 -11.88
CA ALA A 4 -1.77 17.42 -12.17
C ALA A 4 -1.40 15.94 -12.31
N HIS A 5 -0.67 15.59 -13.38
CA HIS A 5 -0.20 14.23 -13.62
C HIS A 5 1.30 14.15 -13.37
N ILE A 6 1.71 13.41 -12.34
CA ILE A 6 3.11 13.14 -12.01
C ILE A 6 3.43 11.69 -12.41
N ARG A 7 4.46 11.50 -13.23
CA ARG A 7 4.89 10.18 -13.71
C ARG A 7 6.27 9.85 -13.15
N ILE A 8 6.34 8.82 -12.32
CA ILE A 8 7.59 8.31 -11.74
C ILE A 8 7.74 6.85 -12.19
N LEU A 9 8.88 6.53 -12.81
CA LEU A 9 9.15 5.17 -13.30
C LEU A 9 9.62 4.28 -12.15
N VAL A 10 8.73 3.41 -11.69
CA VAL A 10 9.04 2.36 -10.70
C VAL A 10 9.28 1.06 -11.44
N GLU A 11 10.47 0.48 -11.29
CA GLU A 11 10.79 -0.77 -11.95
C GLU A 11 10.13 -1.98 -11.27
N PRO A 12 9.63 -2.98 -12.04
CA PRO A 12 9.07 -4.17 -11.45
C PRO A 12 10.13 -5.00 -10.72
N ASN A 13 9.90 -5.32 -9.44
CA ASN A 13 10.71 -6.32 -8.74
C ASN A 13 10.32 -7.73 -9.22
N LYS A 14 10.85 -8.13 -10.38
CA LYS A 14 10.61 -9.45 -11.01
C LYS A 14 11.87 -10.31 -11.05
N ASP A 15 13.02 -9.68 -11.15
CA ASP A 15 14.31 -10.34 -11.24
C ASP A 15 15.06 -10.11 -9.91
N PRO A 16 15.54 -11.17 -9.24
CA PRO A 16 16.38 -11.04 -8.05
C PRO A 16 17.62 -10.16 -8.25
N ALA A 17 18.15 -10.06 -9.48
CA ALA A 17 19.29 -9.22 -9.81
C ALA A 17 18.93 -7.73 -9.99
N VAL A 18 17.64 -7.41 -10.12
CA VAL A 18 17.14 -6.05 -10.36
C VAL A 18 16.29 -5.60 -9.18
N LYS A 19 16.86 -4.74 -8.34
CA LYS A 19 16.13 -4.06 -7.26
C LYS A 19 15.73 -2.66 -7.74
N SER A 20 14.45 -2.30 -7.58
CA SER A 20 14.07 -0.89 -7.67
C SER A 20 14.84 -0.11 -6.60
N PRO A 21 15.59 0.94 -6.98
CA PRO A 21 16.34 1.69 -5.99
C PRO A 21 15.39 2.49 -5.10
N ASP A 22 15.69 2.53 -3.80
CA ASP A 22 14.80 3.09 -2.77
C ASP A 22 14.44 4.55 -3.05
N TYR A 23 15.35 5.34 -3.66
CA TYR A 23 15.12 6.75 -3.99
C TYR A 23 13.90 6.96 -4.91
N VAL A 24 13.58 6.01 -5.78
CA VAL A 24 12.43 6.11 -6.68
C VAL A 24 11.12 6.06 -5.88
N ILE A 25 11.05 5.18 -4.88
CA ILE A 25 9.90 5.13 -3.98
C ILE A 25 9.87 6.39 -3.09
N CYS A 26 11.03 6.88 -2.64
CA CYS A 26 11.11 8.15 -1.91
C CYS A 26 10.50 9.32 -2.69
N GLN A 27 10.80 9.46 -3.98
CA GLN A 27 10.20 10.49 -4.84
C GLN A 27 8.66 10.42 -4.87
N VAL A 28 8.09 9.21 -4.92
CA VAL A 28 6.63 9.04 -4.86
C VAL A 28 6.10 9.46 -3.49
N LEU A 29 6.79 9.06 -2.41
CA LEU A 29 6.39 9.38 -1.05
C LEU A 29 6.50 10.88 -0.75
N GLU A 30 7.47 11.61 -1.30
CA GLU A 30 7.57 13.07 -1.20
C GLU A 30 6.30 13.76 -1.73
N VAL A 31 5.79 13.30 -2.88
CA VAL A 31 4.53 13.79 -3.45
C VAL A 31 3.36 13.50 -2.51
N LEU A 32 3.30 12.29 -1.94
CA LEU A 32 2.22 11.89 -1.03
C LEU A 32 2.26 12.61 0.32
N LEU A 33 3.44 12.92 0.84
CA LEU A 33 3.61 13.59 2.13
C LEU A 33 3.28 15.08 2.07
N ASN A 34 3.29 15.68 0.87
CA ASN A 34 2.88 17.06 0.69
C ASN A 34 1.35 17.20 0.66
N LYS A 35 0.76 17.73 1.74
CA LYS A 35 -0.69 17.95 1.88
C LYS A 35 -1.29 18.84 0.79
N ALA A 36 -0.52 19.74 0.17
CA ALA A 36 -1.01 20.61 -0.90
C ALA A 36 -1.36 19.84 -2.19
N ASN A 37 -0.85 18.61 -2.34
CA ASN A 37 -1.16 17.75 -3.48
C ASN A 37 -2.50 17.00 -3.32
N HIS A 38 -3.11 16.99 -2.13
CA HIS A 38 -4.28 16.17 -1.86
C HIS A 38 -5.57 16.81 -2.38
N PRO A 39 -6.51 16.02 -2.94
CA PRO A 39 -6.51 14.55 -3.02
C PRO A 39 -5.60 13.97 -4.12
N VAL A 40 -4.89 12.87 -3.82
CA VAL A 40 -3.97 12.17 -4.75
C VAL A 40 -4.48 10.76 -5.11
N LEU A 41 -4.46 10.42 -6.40
CA LEU A 41 -4.64 9.04 -6.89
C LEU A 41 -3.27 8.42 -7.22
N VAL A 42 -2.93 7.32 -6.54
CA VAL A 42 -1.76 6.50 -6.87
C VAL A 42 -2.19 5.28 -7.67
N HIS A 43 -1.66 5.10 -8.87
CA HIS A 43 -1.95 3.91 -9.66
C HIS A 43 -0.75 3.45 -10.50
N CYS A 44 -0.87 2.23 -11.00
CA CYS A 44 -0.03 1.67 -12.05
C CYS A 44 -0.95 0.87 -12.99
N ASN A 45 -0.41 0.10 -13.93
CA ASN A 45 -1.24 -0.62 -14.91
C ASN A 45 -2.34 -1.51 -14.30
N LYS A 46 -2.10 -2.13 -13.13
CA LYS A 46 -3.07 -3.04 -12.48
C LYS A 46 -3.36 -2.68 -11.02
N GLY A 47 -2.73 -1.64 -10.49
CA GLY A 47 -2.86 -1.27 -9.07
C GLY A 47 -2.32 -2.29 -8.05
N LYS A 48 -1.55 -3.31 -8.48
CA LYS A 48 -1.11 -4.41 -7.59
C LYS A 48 0.33 -4.27 -7.10
N HIS A 49 1.30 -4.37 -8.00
CA HIS A 49 2.73 -4.50 -7.63
C HIS A 49 3.37 -3.17 -7.23
N ARG A 50 3.51 -2.25 -8.18
CA ARG A 50 4.17 -0.94 -7.95
C ARG A 50 3.35 -0.09 -6.98
N THR A 51 2.04 0.01 -7.22
CA THR A 51 1.12 0.67 -6.31
C THR A 51 1.16 0.04 -4.92
N GLY A 52 1.11 -1.29 -4.82
CA GLY A 52 1.20 -1.99 -3.53
C GLY A 52 2.52 -1.73 -2.81
N CYS A 53 3.67 -1.70 -3.51
CA CYS A 53 4.96 -1.37 -2.90
C CYS A 53 4.98 0.07 -2.37
N VAL A 54 4.48 1.05 -3.14
CA VAL A 54 4.38 2.45 -2.71
C VAL A 54 3.50 2.58 -1.48
N VAL A 55 2.30 1.99 -1.52
CA VAL A 55 1.34 2.04 -0.40
C VAL A 55 1.91 1.34 0.84
N ALA A 56 2.55 0.19 0.68
CA ALA A 56 3.20 -0.51 1.78
C ALA A 56 4.33 0.31 2.42
N CYS A 57 5.17 0.96 1.61
CA CYS A 57 6.20 1.87 2.12
C CYS A 57 5.60 3.11 2.81
N PHE A 58 4.47 3.61 2.29
CA PHE A 58 3.69 4.66 2.95
C PHE A 58 3.15 4.20 4.31
N ARG A 59 2.67 2.95 4.45
CA ARG A 59 2.26 2.39 5.74
C ARG A 59 3.43 2.27 6.73
N LYS A 60 4.62 1.88 6.26
CA LYS A 60 5.83 1.85 7.12
C LYS A 60 6.12 3.21 7.73
N ILE A 61 6.05 4.29 6.96
CA ILE A 61 6.29 5.65 7.49
C ILE A 61 5.14 6.17 8.38
N GLN A 62 3.92 5.66 8.19
CA GLN A 62 2.80 5.86 9.12
C GLN A 62 2.99 5.14 10.47
N GLY A 63 3.98 4.25 10.58
CA GLY A 63 4.28 3.48 11.79
C GLY A 63 3.50 2.18 11.93
N TRP A 64 2.94 1.65 10.83
CA TRP A 64 2.28 0.34 10.86
C TRP A 64 3.30 -0.78 11.13
N ARG A 65 2.85 -1.86 11.79
CA ARG A 65 3.69 -3.05 11.98
C ARG A 65 3.90 -3.74 10.64
N ILE A 66 5.09 -4.32 10.43
CA ILE A 66 5.45 -4.90 9.14
C ILE A 66 4.52 -6.05 8.72
N GLU A 67 3.97 -6.82 9.66
CA GLU A 67 3.02 -7.88 9.36
C GLU A 67 1.71 -7.33 8.78
N ASP A 68 1.21 -6.22 9.33
CA ASP A 68 -0.03 -5.58 8.90
C ASP A 68 0.17 -4.94 7.50
N VAL A 69 1.35 -4.36 7.26
CA VAL A 69 1.76 -3.84 5.94
C VAL A 69 1.77 -4.95 4.89
N LEU A 70 2.36 -6.10 5.20
CA LEU A 70 2.46 -7.21 4.28
C LEU A 70 1.10 -7.87 4.04
N ALA A 71 0.25 -7.96 5.05
CA ALA A 71 -1.13 -8.44 4.92
C ALA A 71 -1.96 -7.54 3.99
N GLU A 72 -1.86 -6.22 4.13
CA GLU A 72 -2.51 -5.26 3.22
C GLU A 72 -2.01 -5.46 1.78
N TYR A 73 -0.69 -5.52 1.58
CA TYR A 73 -0.10 -5.78 0.26
C TYR A 73 -0.62 -7.09 -0.35
N GLN A 74 -0.63 -8.19 0.41
CA GLN A 74 -1.07 -9.50 -0.08
C GLN A 74 -2.55 -9.46 -0.49
N THR A 75 -3.39 -8.83 0.33
CA THR A 75 -4.83 -8.67 0.07
C THR A 75 -5.09 -8.03 -1.30
N TYR A 76 -4.41 -6.91 -1.60
CA TYR A 76 -4.64 -6.18 -2.86
C TYR A 76 -3.86 -6.76 -4.05
N SER A 77 -2.74 -7.43 -3.81
CA SER A 77 -1.92 -8.04 -4.88
C SER A 77 -2.41 -9.43 -5.31
N PHE A 78 -3.25 -10.10 -4.52
CA PHE A 78 -3.84 -11.40 -4.85
C PHE A 78 -4.56 -11.38 -6.22
N PRO A 79 -4.49 -12.45 -7.03
CA PRO A 79 -3.76 -13.71 -6.83
C PRO A 79 -2.30 -13.66 -7.30
N LYS A 80 -1.77 -12.47 -7.62
CA LYS A 80 -0.47 -12.31 -8.27
C LYS A 80 0.57 -11.65 -7.36
N SER A 81 0.48 -11.86 -6.05
CA SER A 81 1.44 -11.35 -5.07
C SER A 81 2.85 -11.83 -5.39
N ARG A 82 3.86 -10.96 -5.24
CA ARG A 82 5.25 -11.30 -5.55
C ARG A 82 6.09 -11.39 -4.28
N PRO A 83 6.86 -12.46 -4.07
CA PRO A 83 7.81 -12.53 -2.97
C PRO A 83 8.88 -11.42 -3.02
N LEU A 84 9.31 -11.01 -4.22
CA LEU A 84 10.31 -9.95 -4.37
C LEU A 84 9.78 -8.57 -3.95
N ASP A 85 8.50 -8.27 -4.21
CA ASP A 85 7.88 -7.04 -3.69
C ASP A 85 7.85 -7.05 -2.15
N GLN A 86 7.51 -8.18 -1.53
CA GLN A 86 7.50 -8.32 -0.06
C GLN A 86 8.90 -8.16 0.54
N LYS A 87 9.91 -8.78 -0.07
CA LYS A 87 11.32 -8.60 0.32
C LYS A 87 11.74 -7.13 0.20
N PHE A 88 11.35 -6.45 -0.88
CA PHE A 88 11.60 -5.02 -1.05
C PHE A 88 10.93 -4.21 0.06
N ILE A 89 9.64 -4.45 0.35
CA ILE A 89 8.89 -3.75 1.40
C ILE A 89 9.57 -3.93 2.75
N MET A 90 9.99 -5.15 3.11
CA MET A 90 10.72 -5.41 4.36
C MET A 90 12.02 -4.60 4.42
N ALA A 91 12.82 -4.65 3.35
CA ALA A 91 14.15 -4.05 3.30
C ALA A 91 14.16 -2.52 3.06
N PHE A 92 13.04 -1.92 2.62
CA PHE A 92 12.98 -0.50 2.27
C PHE A 92 13.37 0.40 3.45
N ASP A 93 14.36 1.27 3.22
CA ASP A 93 14.81 2.28 4.19
C ASP A 93 14.21 3.66 3.86
N ALA A 94 13.46 4.21 4.82
CA ALA A 94 12.81 5.51 4.70
C ALA A 94 13.61 6.66 5.36
N SER A 95 14.86 6.43 5.77
CA SER A 95 15.72 7.41 6.45
C SER A 95 15.80 8.76 5.71
N GLN A 96 15.86 8.73 4.37
CA GLN A 96 15.89 9.90 3.50
C GLN A 96 14.65 10.81 3.65
N LEU A 97 13.52 10.27 4.12
CA LEU A 97 12.26 11.00 4.30
C LEU A 97 12.06 11.50 5.74
N SER A 98 13.01 11.28 6.64
CA SER A 98 12.85 11.55 8.09
C SER A 98 12.32 12.95 8.39
N SER A 99 12.91 14.00 7.80
CA SER A 99 12.45 15.39 8.00
C SER A 99 11.01 15.60 7.49
N LEU A 100 10.67 15.07 6.31
CA LEU A 100 9.32 15.20 5.74
C LEU A 100 8.28 14.44 6.54
N VAL A 101 8.61 13.26 7.05
CA VAL A 101 7.75 12.47 7.95
C VAL A 101 7.41 13.25 9.22
N GLN A 102 8.37 13.98 9.80
CA GLN A 102 8.13 14.85 10.95
C GLN A 102 7.22 16.03 10.58
N ILE A 103 7.56 16.77 9.52
CA ILE A 103 6.83 17.98 9.10
C ILE A 103 5.38 17.68 8.70
N SER A 104 5.17 16.60 7.94
CA SER A 104 3.83 16.19 7.47
C SER A 104 2.92 15.72 8.62
N GLY A 105 3.49 15.25 9.73
CA GLY A 105 2.76 14.60 10.81
C GLY A 105 2.08 13.31 10.35
N VAL A 106 2.64 12.60 9.35
CA VAL A 106 2.00 11.45 8.68
C VAL A 106 1.62 10.32 9.63
N LYS A 107 2.32 10.17 10.75
CA LYS A 107 1.98 9.21 11.81
C LYS A 107 0.61 9.45 12.42
N MET A 108 0.12 10.69 12.41
CA MET A 108 -1.21 11.06 12.88
C MET A 108 -2.30 10.84 11.83
N TRP A 109 -1.94 10.52 10.59
CA TRP A 109 -2.89 10.28 9.50
C TRP A 109 -3.48 8.86 9.54
N GLN A 110 -3.40 8.19 10.69
CA GLN A 110 -4.00 6.88 10.87
C GLN A 110 -5.54 7.03 10.87
N SER A 111 -6.21 6.15 10.13
CA SER A 111 -7.67 6.08 10.16
C SER A 111 -8.13 5.69 11.55
N ALA A 112 -9.20 6.30 12.06
CA ALA A 112 -9.85 5.93 13.32
C ALA A 112 -10.51 4.53 13.32
N SER A 113 -10.12 3.64 12.40
CA SER A 113 -10.83 2.39 12.13
C SER A 113 -9.90 1.33 11.56
N LEU A 114 -9.25 0.56 12.45
CA LEU A 114 -9.16 -0.88 12.27
C LEU A 114 -9.49 -1.55 13.61
N PRO A 115 -10.53 -2.41 13.68
CA PRO A 115 -10.79 -3.18 14.89
C PRO A 115 -9.57 -4.04 15.23
N LYS A 116 -9.15 -4.02 16.50
CA LYS A 116 -8.30 -5.06 17.08
C LYS A 116 -8.98 -6.40 16.85
N ALA A 117 -8.53 -7.18 15.89
CA ALA A 117 -8.98 -8.55 15.72
C ALA A 117 -7.82 -9.40 15.20
N LEU A 118 -6.96 -9.82 16.13
CA LEU A 118 -6.36 -11.16 16.19
C LEU A 118 -5.86 -11.37 17.63
N SER A 119 -6.79 -11.58 18.56
CA SER A 119 -6.51 -12.24 19.84
C SER A 119 -7.32 -13.53 19.87
N GLU A 120 -6.60 -14.62 19.60
CA GLU A 120 -6.77 -15.99 20.07
C GLU A 120 -8.16 -16.65 19.93
N GLU A 121 -8.19 -17.63 19.02
CA GLU A 121 -9.22 -18.66 18.90
C GLU A 121 -9.34 -19.48 20.19
N ASN A 122 -10.57 -19.60 20.71
CA ASN A 122 -11.08 -20.89 21.22
C ASN A 122 -12.59 -20.80 21.52
N ALA A 123 -13.41 -21.26 20.57
CA ALA A 123 -14.62 -22.03 20.82
C ALA A 123 -15.17 -22.56 19.48
N LYS A 124 -15.21 -23.89 19.35
CA LYS A 124 -15.93 -24.61 18.30
C LYS A 124 -17.43 -24.34 18.44
N ASP A 125 -18.15 -24.15 17.33
CA ASP A 125 -19.10 -25.14 16.80
C ASP A 125 -19.97 -24.61 15.64
N GLN A 126 -20.04 -25.48 14.61
CA GLN A 126 -21.17 -25.82 13.75
C GLN A 126 -21.83 -24.79 12.80
N ALA A 127 -21.53 -25.03 11.51
CA ALA A 127 -22.37 -25.00 10.30
C ALA A 127 -23.75 -24.30 10.31
N SER A 128 -23.97 -23.40 9.33
CA SER A 128 -25.08 -23.52 8.37
C SER A 128 -24.98 -22.51 7.22
N SER A 129 -25.43 -22.96 6.07
CA SER A 129 -25.57 -22.27 4.78
C SER A 129 -26.35 -20.96 4.86
N SER A 130 -25.84 -19.89 4.21
CA SER A 130 -26.70 -18.86 3.62
C SER A 130 -25.96 -18.07 2.54
N SER A 131 -26.46 -18.20 1.32
CA SER A 131 -26.08 -17.43 0.13
C SER A 131 -26.30 -15.94 0.35
N ARG A 132 -25.24 -15.14 0.21
CA ARG A 132 -25.36 -13.68 0.08
C ARG A 132 -24.81 -13.24 -1.27
N LEU A 133 -25.75 -12.88 -2.15
CA LEU A 133 -25.53 -12.21 -3.42
C LEU A 133 -24.82 -10.87 -3.17
N LEU A 134 -23.66 -10.67 -3.78
CA LEU A 134 -23.00 -9.37 -3.83
C LEU A 134 -23.68 -8.48 -4.89
N PRO A 135 -24.03 -7.22 -4.59
CA PRO A 135 -24.56 -6.31 -5.60
C PRO A 135 -23.52 -6.04 -6.70
N SER A 136 -23.98 -6.03 -7.95
CA SER A 136 -23.17 -5.71 -9.12
C SER A 136 -22.63 -4.29 -9.05
N LEU A 137 -21.33 -4.14 -8.83
CA LEU A 137 -20.63 -2.87 -9.01
C LEU A 137 -20.47 -2.60 -10.51
N GLY A 138 -21.07 -1.49 -10.94
CA GLY A 138 -21.00 -0.99 -12.32
C GLY A 138 -19.58 -0.85 -12.82
N LYS A 139 -19.38 -1.17 -14.09
CA LYS A 139 -18.11 -1.08 -14.81
C LYS A 139 -17.64 0.37 -14.84
N ILE A 140 -16.54 0.68 -14.17
CA ILE A 140 -15.79 1.93 -14.39
C ILE A 140 -14.59 1.57 -15.25
N TYR A 141 -14.60 2.07 -16.49
CA TYR A 141 -13.44 2.04 -17.37
C TYR A 141 -12.47 3.13 -16.95
N VAL A 142 -11.21 2.78 -16.72
CA VAL A 142 -10.12 3.74 -16.59
C VAL A 142 -9.10 3.37 -17.65
N THR A 143 -8.87 4.30 -18.58
CA THR A 143 -7.92 4.21 -19.69
C THR A 143 -6.47 4.15 -19.22
#